data_AF-A0A258GCE9-F1
#
_entry.id   AF-A0A258GCE9-F1
#
_cell.length_a   1.000
_cell.length_b   1.000
_cell.length_c   1.000
_cell.angle_alpha   90.00
_cell.angle_beta   90.00
_cell.angle_gamma   90.00
#
_symmetry.space_group_name_H-M   'P 1'
#
loop_
_entity.id
_entity.type
_entity.pdbx_description
1 polymer ?
#
loop_
_entity_poly.entity_id
_entity_poly.type
_entity_poly.pdbx_seq_one_letter_code
_entity_poly.pdbx_strand_id
1 'polypeptide(L)'
;MFQSYAKDWLDTYSREGLVLHDPVVRWGFENEGTIRWRDLADPAGVMTRAREFGLNHGTVIALARNGKRSMAGFSRSDRDMTDDEIAGLEADLGELHDLTESVEALSPAVHMTLKQMSIYLTHG
;
A
#
# COMPACT_ATOMS: atom_id res chain seq x y z
N MET A 1 -0.35 -7.51 -0.92
CA MET A 1 0.04 -6.42 0.00
C MET A 1 1.50 -6.62 0.35
N PHE A 2 2.36 -5.63 0.11
CA PHE A 2 3.79 -5.67 0.42
C PHE A 2 4.07 -4.73 1.60
N GLN A 3 4.94 -5.13 2.53
CA GLN A 3 5.24 -4.36 3.74
C GLN A 3 6.73 -4.53 4.10
N SER A 4 7.38 -3.44 4.47
CA SER A 4 8.80 -3.41 4.90
C SER A 4 8.96 -3.01 6.38
N TYR A 5 7.88 -3.02 7.13
CA TYR A 5 7.88 -2.70 8.55
C TYR A 5 8.63 -3.74 9.39
N ALA A 6 9.17 -3.31 10.53
CA ALA A 6 9.78 -4.22 11.48
C ALA A 6 8.79 -5.30 11.93
N LYS A 7 9.29 -6.54 12.07
CA LYS A 7 8.47 -7.70 12.41
C LYS A 7 7.65 -7.51 13.69
N ASP A 8 8.25 -6.92 14.72
CA ASP A 8 7.59 -6.72 16.02
C ASP A 8 6.35 -5.82 15.91
N TRP A 9 6.39 -4.82 15.02
CA TRP A 9 5.22 -4.00 14.71
C TRP A 9 4.17 -4.81 13.96
N LEU A 10 4.56 -5.56 12.91
CA LEU A 10 3.63 -6.38 12.13
C LEU A 10 2.92 -7.44 12.97
N ASP A 11 3.65 -8.10 13.85
CA ASP A 11 3.12 -9.11 14.77
C ASP A 11 2.14 -8.46 15.77
N THR A 12 2.46 -7.26 16.25
CA THR A 12 1.58 -6.48 17.16
C THR A 12 0.31 -6.01 16.44
N TYR A 13 0.47 -5.39 15.27
CA TYR A 13 -0.62 -4.89 14.44
C TYR A 13 -1.62 -6.00 14.10
N SER A 14 -1.12 -7.19 13.79
CA SER A 14 -1.95 -8.36 13.45
C SER A 14 -2.63 -8.95 14.69
N ARG A 15 -1.88 -9.18 15.77
CA ARG A 15 -2.39 -9.78 17.02
C ARG A 15 -3.51 -8.94 17.64
N GLU A 16 -3.37 -7.61 17.59
CA GLU A 16 -4.32 -6.68 18.17
C GLU A 16 -5.45 -6.29 17.20
N GLY A 17 -5.44 -6.82 15.96
CA GLY A 17 -6.50 -6.58 14.98
C GLY A 17 -6.61 -5.12 14.53
N LEU A 18 -5.49 -4.38 14.53
CA LEU A 18 -5.49 -2.92 14.37
C LEU A 18 -6.01 -2.46 13.01
N VAL A 19 -5.99 -3.31 11.99
CA VAL A 19 -6.50 -3.00 10.63
C VAL A 19 -7.93 -2.49 10.60
N LEU A 20 -8.79 -2.94 11.51
CA LEU A 20 -10.19 -2.51 11.59
C LEU A 20 -10.36 -1.08 12.12
N HIS A 21 -9.32 -0.59 12.82
CA HIS A 21 -9.31 0.67 13.51
C HIS A 21 -8.27 1.64 12.94
N ASP A 22 -7.44 1.19 12.00
CA ASP A 22 -6.36 1.98 11.43
C ASP A 22 -6.90 3.14 10.57
N PRO A 23 -6.66 4.41 10.96
CA PRO A 23 -7.08 5.56 10.19
C PRO A 23 -6.35 5.68 8.84
N VAL A 24 -5.15 5.12 8.67
CA VAL A 24 -4.45 5.06 7.36
C VAL A 24 -5.24 4.22 6.38
N VAL A 25 -5.66 3.03 6.82
CA VAL A 25 -6.43 2.09 5.99
C VAL A 25 -7.78 2.70 5.64
N ARG A 26 -8.50 3.24 6.64
CA ARG A 26 -9.78 3.90 6.41
C ARG A 26 -9.66 5.05 5.42
N TRP A 27 -8.72 5.96 5.65
CA TRP A 27 -8.56 7.13 4.81
C TRP A 27 -8.28 6.77 3.36
N GLY A 28 -7.40 5.79 3.10
CA GLY A 28 -7.10 5.36 1.73
C GLY A 28 -8.30 4.71 1.02
N PHE A 29 -9.19 4.04 1.75
CA PHE A 29 -10.41 3.48 1.16
C PHE A 29 -11.50 4.55 0.90
N GLU A 30 -11.45 5.68 1.60
CA GLU A 30 -12.48 6.73 1.48
C GLU A 30 -12.04 7.90 0.58
N ASN A 31 -10.75 8.12 0.41
CA ASN A 31 -10.20 9.33 -0.21
C ASN A 31 -9.17 9.00 -1.30
N GLU A 32 -8.83 10.04 -2.08
CA GLU A 32 -7.74 10.05 -3.06
C GLU A 32 -6.84 11.25 -2.79
N GLY A 33 -5.56 11.13 -3.14
CA GLY A 33 -4.50 12.11 -2.88
C GLY A 33 -3.57 11.67 -1.76
N THR A 34 -3.03 12.65 -1.03
CA THR A 34 -2.06 12.43 0.05
C THR A 34 -2.50 13.05 1.37
N ILE A 35 -2.18 12.38 2.48
CA ILE A 35 -2.36 12.92 3.84
C ILE A 35 -1.24 12.49 4.77
N ARG A 36 -0.78 13.39 5.63
CA ARG A 36 0.20 13.07 6.67
C ARG A 36 -0.49 12.48 7.89
N TRP A 37 0.19 11.59 8.60
CA TRP A 37 -0.35 10.97 9.83
C TRP A 37 -0.72 11.99 10.91
N ARG A 38 0.03 13.11 10.99
CA ARG A 38 -0.27 14.18 11.96
C ARG A 38 -1.62 14.86 11.72
N ASP A 39 -2.14 14.78 10.49
CA ASP A 39 -3.39 15.39 10.07
C ASP A 39 -4.55 14.36 10.10
N LEU A 40 -4.27 13.09 10.44
CA LEU A 40 -5.29 12.04 10.63
C LEU A 40 -5.81 12.01 12.06
N ALA A 41 -7.12 11.87 12.20
CA ALA A 41 -7.73 11.56 13.49
C ALA A 41 -7.43 10.09 13.86
N ASP A 42 -6.87 9.87 15.05
CA ASP A 42 -6.49 8.55 15.56
C ASP A 42 -7.26 8.19 16.85
N PRO A 43 -8.60 8.00 16.79
CA PRO A 43 -9.42 7.77 17.99
C PRO A 43 -9.12 6.44 18.68
N ALA A 44 -8.58 5.47 17.95
CA ALA A 44 -8.23 4.14 18.47
C ALA A 44 -6.76 4.02 18.90
N GLY A 45 -5.95 5.07 18.73
CA GLY A 45 -4.55 5.10 19.16
C GLY A 45 -3.61 4.23 18.34
N VAL A 46 -3.94 3.90 17.08
CA VAL A 46 -3.10 3.06 16.22
C VAL A 46 -1.76 3.73 15.91
N MET A 47 -1.76 5.03 15.61
CA MET A 47 -0.53 5.79 15.36
C MET A 47 0.26 6.01 16.64
N THR A 48 -0.46 6.16 17.77
CA THR A 48 0.18 6.20 19.08
C THR A 48 0.92 4.90 19.38
N ARG A 49 0.31 3.74 19.08
CA ARG A 49 0.96 2.43 19.21
C ARG A 49 2.14 2.29 18.24
N ALA A 50 2.00 2.73 16.99
CA ALA A 50 3.05 2.66 15.99
C ALA A 50 4.33 3.42 16.41
N ARG A 51 4.19 4.57 17.10
CA ARG A 51 5.31 5.35 17.65
C ARG A 51 6.17 4.57 18.65
N GLU A 52 5.58 3.65 19.41
CA GLU A 52 6.34 2.79 20.34
C GLU A 52 7.32 1.87 19.61
N PHE A 53 7.11 1.65 18.31
CA PHE A 53 7.99 0.89 17.42
C PHE A 53 8.86 1.79 16.52
N GLY A 54 8.95 3.10 16.83
CA GLY A 54 9.74 4.06 16.07
C GLY A 54 9.09 4.56 14.78
N LEU A 55 7.81 4.25 14.55
CA LEU A 55 7.04 4.74 13.39
C LEU A 55 6.39 6.07 13.76
N ASN A 56 7.18 7.13 13.73
CA ASN A 56 6.80 8.42 14.31
C ASN A 56 6.07 9.33 13.33
N HIS A 57 6.53 9.30 12.09
CA HIS A 57 6.06 10.16 11.02
C HIS A 57 5.62 9.29 9.86
N GLY A 58 4.51 9.63 9.23
CA GLY A 58 4.06 8.90 8.06
C GLY A 58 3.14 9.68 7.16
N THR A 59 2.94 9.15 5.97
CA THR A 59 2.07 9.69 4.93
C THR A 59 1.33 8.55 4.27
N VAL A 60 0.08 8.79 3.92
CA VAL A 60 -0.75 7.89 3.12
C VAL A 60 -0.91 8.51 1.75
N ILE A 61 -0.78 7.68 0.73
CA ILE A 61 -1.05 8.04 -0.66
C ILE A 61 -2.11 7.07 -1.16
N ALA A 62 -3.20 7.59 -1.69
CA ALA A 62 -4.26 6.81 -2.31
C ALA A 62 -4.52 7.38 -3.70
N LEU A 63 -4.48 6.52 -4.72
CA LEU A 63 -4.75 6.92 -6.10
C LEU A 63 -5.77 5.99 -6.72
N ALA A 64 -6.66 6.54 -7.54
CA ALA A 64 -7.51 5.76 -8.42
C ALA A 64 -7.31 6.20 -9.87
N ARG A 65 -7.11 5.22 -10.76
CA ARG A 65 -7.04 5.42 -12.21
C ARG A 65 -7.81 4.29 -12.87
N ASN A 66 -8.56 4.60 -13.92
CA ASN A 66 -9.28 3.60 -14.72
C ASN A 66 -10.22 2.67 -13.88
N GLY A 67 -10.78 3.18 -12.78
CA GLY A 67 -11.64 2.40 -11.88
C GLY A 67 -10.89 1.41 -10.97
N LYS A 68 -9.55 1.37 -11.01
CA LYS A 68 -8.71 0.61 -10.09
C LYS A 68 -8.11 1.56 -9.05
N ARG A 69 -7.88 1.05 -7.84
CA ARG A 69 -7.29 1.81 -6.72
C ARG A 69 -6.00 1.16 -6.22
N SER A 70 -5.00 2.00 -5.99
CA SER A 70 -3.79 1.65 -5.24
C SER A 70 -3.65 2.57 -4.03
N MET A 71 -3.11 2.02 -2.94
CA MET A 71 -2.84 2.78 -1.72
C MET A 71 -1.48 2.36 -1.16
N ALA A 72 -0.74 3.31 -0.61
CA ALA A 72 0.51 3.05 0.10
C ALA A 72 0.61 3.91 1.37
N GLY A 73 1.11 3.30 2.43
CA GLY A 73 1.47 3.99 3.67
C GLY A 73 2.98 3.98 3.84
N PHE A 74 3.58 5.16 3.96
CA PHE A 74 5.00 5.34 4.19
C PHE A 74 5.23 5.92 5.57
N SER A 75 6.33 5.53 6.22
CA SER A 75 6.70 6.10 7.51
C SER A 75 8.20 6.12 7.71
N ARG A 76 8.63 6.96 8.65
CA ARG A 76 10.01 7.17 9.07
C ARG A 76 10.07 7.62 10.53
N SER A 77 11.23 7.46 11.15
CA SER A 77 11.40 7.67 12.58
C SER A 77 11.87 9.07 12.98
N ASP A 78 12.49 9.81 12.06
CA ASP A 78 13.30 11.00 12.33
C ASP A 78 12.57 12.33 12.13
N ARG A 79 11.77 12.48 11.06
CA ARG A 79 11.03 13.73 10.76
C ARG A 79 9.84 13.51 9.83
N ASP A 80 8.99 14.53 9.70
CA ASP A 80 7.98 14.57 8.64
C ASP A 80 8.62 14.56 7.24
N MET A 81 7.92 13.91 6.31
CA MET A 81 8.27 13.94 4.88
C MET A 81 7.98 15.33 4.29
N THR A 82 8.91 15.81 3.48
CA THR A 82 8.75 17.07 2.73
C THR A 82 7.73 16.88 1.61
N ASP A 83 7.19 17.98 1.09
CA ASP A 83 6.27 17.92 -0.05
C ASP A 83 6.95 17.30 -1.28
N ASP A 84 8.24 17.58 -1.52
CA ASP A 84 9.00 16.99 -2.62
C ASP A 84 9.19 15.46 -2.45
N GLU A 85 9.48 14.99 -1.23
CA GLU A 85 9.57 13.56 -0.95
C GLU A 85 8.23 12.86 -1.18
N ILE A 86 7.12 13.48 -0.76
CA ILE A 86 5.78 12.95 -0.97
C ILE A 86 5.43 12.90 -2.46
N ALA A 87 5.75 13.96 -3.22
CA ALA A 87 5.54 14.01 -4.66
C ALA A 87 6.32 12.91 -5.39
N GLY A 88 7.56 12.62 -4.96
CA GLY A 88 8.34 11.50 -5.48
C GLY A 88 7.67 10.14 -5.22
N LEU A 89 7.23 9.90 -3.98
CA LEU A 89 6.53 8.66 -3.60
C LEU A 89 5.19 8.49 -4.34
N GLU A 90 4.48 9.60 -4.60
CA GLU A 90 3.25 9.59 -5.38
C GLU A 90 3.51 9.20 -6.85
N ALA A 91 4.59 9.73 -7.44
CA ALA A 91 5.01 9.36 -8.78
C ALA A 91 5.37 7.87 -8.88
N ASP A 92 6.18 7.36 -7.94
CA ASP A 92 6.56 5.95 -7.86
C ASP A 92 5.33 5.04 -7.71
N LEU A 93 4.37 5.41 -6.85
CA LEU A 93 3.13 4.65 -6.67
C LEU A 93 2.27 4.67 -7.95
N GLY A 94 2.26 5.80 -8.67
CA GLY A 94 1.61 5.92 -9.96
C GLY A 94 2.20 4.96 -11.00
N GLU A 95 3.53 4.90 -11.12
CA GLU A 95 4.20 3.95 -12.01
C GLU A 95 3.88 2.50 -11.63
N LEU A 96 3.95 2.15 -10.34
CA LEU A 96 3.59 0.82 -9.85
C LEU A 96 2.13 0.45 -10.14
N HIS A 97 1.22 1.41 -10.02
CA HIS A 97 -0.19 1.20 -10.36
C HIS A 97 -0.35 0.89 -11.85
N ASP A 98 0.23 1.71 -12.72
CA ASP A 98 0.13 1.55 -14.17
C ASP A 98 0.74 0.21 -14.62
N LEU A 99 1.90 -0.17 -14.04
CA LEU A 99 2.51 -1.47 -14.27
C LEU A 99 1.58 -2.62 -13.84
N THR A 100 0.99 -2.54 -12.65
CA THR A 100 0.09 -3.59 -12.14
C THR A 100 -1.20 -3.67 -12.95
N GLU A 101 -1.73 -2.54 -13.41
CA GLU A 101 -2.88 -2.49 -14.32
C GLU A 101 -2.54 -3.14 -15.67
N SER A 102 -1.37 -2.84 -16.24
CA SER A 102 -0.94 -3.37 -17.53
C SER A 102 -0.69 -4.88 -17.52
N VAL A 103 -0.29 -5.45 -16.37
CA VAL A 103 -0.11 -6.90 -16.20
C VAL A 103 -1.44 -7.65 -16.38
N GLU A 104 -2.55 -7.12 -15.88
CA GLU A 104 -3.88 -7.70 -16.16
C GLU A 104 -4.31 -7.52 -17.62
N ALA A 105 -3.77 -6.51 -18.32
CA ALA A 105 -4.01 -6.25 -19.73
C ALA A 105 -3.14 -7.10 -20.68
N LEU A 106 -2.23 -7.94 -20.17
CA LEU A 106 -1.53 -8.95 -20.98
C LEU A 106 -2.58 -9.93 -21.54
N SER A 107 -2.85 -9.73 -22.83
CA SER A 107 -4.04 -10.12 -23.58
C SER A 107 -4.56 -11.57 -23.42
N PRO A 108 -5.83 -11.85 -23.78
CA PRO A 108 -6.39 -13.22 -23.86
C PRO A 108 -5.51 -14.22 -24.62
N ALA A 109 -4.69 -13.75 -25.57
CA ALA A 109 -3.73 -14.58 -26.29
C ALA A 109 -2.63 -15.13 -25.36
N VAL A 110 -2.09 -14.34 -24.44
CA VAL A 110 -1.08 -14.79 -23.45
C VAL A 110 -1.69 -15.82 -22.49
N HIS A 111 -2.93 -15.60 -22.06
CA HIS A 111 -3.67 -16.55 -21.22
C HIS A 111 -3.92 -17.89 -21.94
N MET A 112 -4.17 -17.86 -23.25
CA MET A 112 -4.35 -19.05 -24.07
C MET A 112 -3.01 -19.78 -24.32
N THR A 113 -1.92 -19.05 -24.56
CA THR A 113 -0.58 -19.61 -24.69
C THR A 113 -0.13 -20.31 -23.40
N LEU A 114 -0.37 -19.71 -22.23
CA LEU A 114 -0.06 -20.33 -20.93
C LEU A 114 -0.89 -21.61 -20.69
N LYS A 115 -2.17 -21.63 -21.08
CA LYS A 115 -2.99 -22.86 -21.05
C LYS A 115 -2.43 -23.95 -21.97
N GLN A 116 -2.03 -23.61 -23.19
CA GLN A 116 -1.45 -24.58 -24.12
C GLN A 116 -0.13 -25.17 -23.61
N MET A 117 0.74 -24.36 -23.01
CA MET A 117 2.01 -24.83 -22.45
C MET A 117 1.83 -25.76 -21.23
N SER A 118 0.83 -25.50 -20.37
CA SER A 118 0.50 -26.36 -19.22
C SER A 118 0.02 -27.77 -19.64
N ILE A 119 -0.72 -27.86 -20.75
CA ILE A 119 -1.18 -29.13 -21.33
C ILE A 119 -0.01 -29.94 -21.93
N TYR A 120 0.94 -29.25 -22.57
CA TYR A 120 2.12 -29.89 -23.17
C TYR A 120 3.12 -30.45 -22.14
N LEU A 121 3.23 -29.84 -20.96
CA LEU A 121 4.16 -30.26 -19.90
C LEU A 121 3.62 -31.37 -18.98
N THR A 122 2.34 -31.70 -19.07
CA THR A 122 1.69 -32.75 -18.24
C THR A 122 1.45 -34.07 -18.98
N HIS A 123 1.77 -34.14 -20.27
CA HIS A 123 1.67 -35.34 -21.10
C HIS A 123 2.99 -35.68 -21.84
N GLY A 124 4.13 -35.29 -21.26
CA GLY A 124 5.47 -35.70 -21.71
C GLY A 124 6.04 -36.81 -20.84
#